data_AF-A0A975FWU7-F1
#
_entry.id   AF-A0A975FWU7-F1
#
_cell.length_a   1.000
_cell.length_b   1.000
_cell.length_c   1.000
_cell.angle_alpha   90.00
_cell.angle_beta   90.00
_cell.angle_gamma   90.00
#
_symmetry.space_group_name_H-M   'P 1'
#
loop_
_entity.id
_entity.type
_entity.pdbx_description
1 polymer ?
#
loop_
_entity_poly.entity_id
_entity_poly.type
_entity_poly.pdbx_seq_one_letter_code
_entity_poly.pdbx_strand_id
1 'polypeptide(L)'
;MSLVSYLSNVYTQFGLGLLTLTCAYAWWKGGRAEKLGMMVVAGCWIGSDLLRAISGELIPTVILFGADAAFSIGLLIIAIRYASVWVGMAMLLESMLFALHGIQLDDADAPRWRGMVVYLLLNNMISYSVLLIFAGGTTANILKLRALRKPRPAEPTAGGLRAEPPPLASSL
;
A
#
# COMPACT_ATOMS: atom_id res chain seq x y z
N MET A 1 -11.42 27.07 -9.34
CA MET A 1 -9.93 26.99 -9.45
C MET A 1 -9.63 26.22 -10.73
N SER A 2 -8.85 26.77 -11.68
CA SER A 2 -8.71 26.11 -12.99
C SER A 2 -7.95 24.79 -12.88
N LEU A 3 -8.34 23.78 -13.68
CA LEU A 3 -7.74 22.44 -13.73
C LEU A 3 -6.21 22.51 -13.96
N VAL A 4 -5.77 23.53 -14.70
CA VAL A 4 -4.36 23.84 -14.96
C VAL A 4 -3.63 24.34 -13.71
N SER A 5 -4.26 25.21 -12.91
CA SER A 5 -3.72 25.70 -11.62
C SER A 5 -3.59 24.59 -10.57
N TYR A 6 -4.43 23.56 -10.68
CA TYR A 6 -4.47 22.41 -9.79
C TYR A 6 -3.40 21.38 -10.15
N LEU A 7 -3.22 21.11 -11.45
CA LEU A 7 -2.13 20.28 -11.96
C LEU A 7 -0.76 20.92 -11.81
N SER A 8 -0.67 22.26 -11.74
CA SER A 8 0.58 22.98 -11.45
C SER A 8 0.94 23.05 -9.96
N ASN A 9 0.06 22.55 -9.08
CA ASN A 9 0.32 22.60 -7.64
C ASN A 9 1.37 21.54 -7.27
N VAL A 10 2.49 22.00 -6.73
CA VAL A 10 3.69 21.18 -6.44
C VAL A 10 3.32 19.95 -5.59
N TYR A 11 2.42 20.11 -4.61
CA TYR A 11 1.96 19.01 -3.76
C TYR A 11 1.22 17.92 -4.55
N THR A 12 0.38 18.30 -5.50
CA THR A 12 -0.37 17.36 -6.35
C THR A 12 0.56 16.60 -7.29
N GLN A 13 1.55 17.30 -7.88
CA GLN A 13 2.54 16.67 -8.77
C GLN A 13 3.45 15.70 -8.03
N PHE A 14 3.92 16.07 -6.82
CA PHE A 14 4.73 15.18 -6.00
C PHE A 14 3.95 13.94 -5.57
N GLY A 15 2.70 14.12 -5.15
CA GLY A 15 1.81 13.00 -4.88
C GLY A 15 1.70 12.09 -6.09
N LEU A 16 1.27 12.63 -7.24
CA LEU A 16 1.07 11.87 -8.49
C LEU A 16 2.33 11.14 -8.93
N GLY A 17 3.49 11.78 -8.80
CA GLY A 17 4.78 11.17 -9.06
C GLY A 17 5.05 9.98 -8.14
N LEU A 18 4.80 10.14 -6.83
CA LEU A 18 4.99 9.06 -5.86
C LEU A 18 4.06 7.87 -6.12
N LEU A 19 2.78 8.13 -6.41
CA LEU A 19 1.81 7.08 -6.67
C LEU A 19 2.09 6.36 -7.99
N THR A 20 2.43 7.09 -9.04
CA THR A 20 2.80 6.45 -10.32
C THR A 20 4.05 5.61 -10.17
N LEU A 21 5.04 6.06 -9.38
CA LEU A 21 6.23 5.29 -9.02
C LEU A 21 5.88 4.02 -8.22
N THR A 22 5.06 4.12 -7.18
CA THR A 22 4.67 2.94 -6.38
C THR A 22 3.80 1.99 -7.18
N CYS A 23 2.89 2.49 -8.02
CA CYS A 23 2.12 1.72 -9.01
C CYS A 23 3.04 0.95 -9.95
N ALA A 24 3.96 1.65 -10.61
CA ALA A 24 4.89 1.04 -11.56
C ALA A 24 5.78 0.00 -10.87
N TYR A 25 6.28 0.31 -9.67
CA TYR A 25 7.13 -0.58 -8.89
C TYR A 25 6.42 -1.86 -8.45
N ALA A 26 5.20 -1.73 -7.93
CA ALA A 26 4.36 -2.85 -7.53
C ALA A 26 3.82 -3.65 -8.74
N TRP A 27 3.59 -3.00 -9.89
CA TRP A 27 3.19 -3.72 -11.10
C TRP A 27 4.33 -4.57 -11.66
N TRP A 28 5.55 -4.04 -11.67
CA TRP A 28 6.72 -4.73 -12.19
C TRP A 28 7.23 -5.86 -11.30
N LYS A 29 7.23 -5.68 -9.98
CA LYS A 29 7.81 -6.66 -9.05
C LYS A 29 6.82 -7.32 -8.09
N GLY A 30 5.57 -6.86 -8.07
CA GLY A 30 4.61 -7.30 -7.08
C GLY A 30 3.88 -8.60 -7.43
N GLY A 31 3.51 -9.34 -6.38
CA GLY A 31 2.63 -10.50 -6.43
C GLY A 31 1.16 -10.14 -6.64
N ARG A 32 0.29 -11.15 -6.68
CA ARG A 32 -1.16 -10.96 -6.93
C ARG A 32 -1.84 -10.02 -5.93
N ALA A 33 -1.48 -10.12 -4.65
CA ALA A 33 -2.03 -9.26 -3.58
C ALA A 33 -1.65 -7.79 -3.77
N GLU A 34 -0.41 -7.52 -4.20
CA GLU A 34 0.12 -6.17 -4.39
C GLU A 34 -0.52 -5.50 -5.61
N LYS A 35 -0.69 -6.24 -6.71
CA LYS A 35 -1.38 -5.74 -7.90
C LYS A 35 -2.83 -5.36 -7.64
N LEU A 36 -3.55 -6.17 -6.86
CA LEU A 36 -4.94 -5.87 -6.48
C LEU A 36 -5.01 -4.67 -5.52
N GLY A 37 -4.12 -4.60 -4.53
CA GLY A 37 -4.06 -3.45 -3.63
C GLY A 37 -3.80 -2.14 -4.39
N MET A 38 -2.89 -2.17 -5.37
CA MET A 38 -2.62 -1.01 -6.22
C MET A 38 -3.80 -0.63 -7.12
N MET A 39 -4.56 -1.60 -7.65
CA MET A 39 -5.75 -1.29 -8.44
C MET A 39 -6.79 -0.55 -7.60
N VAL A 40 -6.97 -0.95 -6.34
CA VAL A 40 -7.89 -0.28 -5.42
C VAL A 40 -7.41 1.13 -5.09
N VAL A 41 -6.12 1.32 -4.82
CA VAL A 41 -5.51 2.65 -4.59
C VAL A 41 -5.66 3.55 -5.81
N ALA A 42 -5.26 3.07 -7.00
CA ALA A 42 -5.35 3.83 -8.23
C ALA A 42 -6.81 4.16 -8.59
N GLY A 43 -7.73 3.21 -8.39
CA GLY A 43 -9.16 3.39 -8.63
C GLY A 43 -9.76 4.48 -7.74
N CYS A 44 -9.47 4.45 -6.44
CA CYS A 44 -9.95 5.49 -5.53
C CYS A 44 -9.36 6.86 -5.85
N TRP A 45 -8.09 6.93 -6.24
CA TRP A 45 -7.46 8.20 -6.53
C TRP A 45 -7.93 8.82 -7.85
N ILE A 46 -8.07 8.01 -8.91
CA ILE A 46 -8.71 8.44 -10.16
C ILE A 46 -10.16 8.83 -9.91
N GLY A 47 -10.88 8.08 -9.09
CA GLY A 47 -12.25 8.39 -8.68
C GLY A 47 -12.35 9.74 -7.99
N SER A 48 -11.51 9.99 -6.99
CA SER A 48 -11.44 11.27 -6.29
C SER A 48 -11.11 12.42 -7.23
N ASP A 49 -10.16 12.26 -8.15
CA ASP A 49 -9.75 13.32 -9.08
C ASP A 49 -10.83 13.61 -10.14
N LEU A 50 -11.48 12.57 -10.66
CA LEU A 50 -12.60 12.69 -11.59
C LEU A 50 -13.81 13.36 -10.94
N LEU A 51 -14.17 12.96 -9.72
CA LEU A 51 -15.25 13.59 -8.95
C LEU A 51 -14.95 15.08 -8.72
N ARG A 52 -13.70 15.42 -8.43
CA ARG A 52 -13.23 16.80 -8.26
C ARG A 52 -13.31 17.62 -9.55
N ALA A 53 -12.97 17.01 -10.68
CA ALA A 53 -13.04 17.64 -11.98
C ALA A 53 -14.48 17.93 -12.42
N ILE A 54 -15.43 17.04 -12.09
CA ILE A 54 -16.85 17.20 -12.43
C ILE A 54 -17.53 18.22 -11.50
N SER A 55 -17.20 18.23 -10.20
CA SER A 55 -17.90 19.05 -9.21
C SER A 55 -17.51 20.53 -9.21
N GLY A 56 -16.35 20.91 -9.75
CA GLY A 56 -15.95 22.32 -9.97
C GLY A 56 -15.70 23.17 -8.71
N GLU A 57 -16.15 22.70 -7.54
CA GLU A 57 -15.99 23.31 -6.21
C GLU A 57 -15.18 22.41 -5.25
N LEU A 58 -14.89 22.93 -4.05
CA LEU A 58 -14.34 22.13 -2.95
C LEU A 58 -15.29 20.96 -2.68
N ILE A 59 -14.87 19.73 -3.00
CA ILE A 59 -15.71 18.53 -2.95
C ILE A 59 -16.49 18.48 -1.62
N PRO A 60 -17.82 18.22 -1.64
CA PRO A 60 -18.59 17.98 -0.43
C PRO A 60 -17.94 16.87 0.39
N THR A 61 -17.61 17.12 1.65
CA THR A 61 -16.98 16.16 2.57
C THR A 61 -17.70 14.81 2.59
N VAL A 62 -19.03 14.80 2.37
CA VAL A 62 -19.87 13.60 2.24
C VAL A 62 -19.39 12.66 1.12
N ILE A 63 -18.97 13.21 -0.03
CA ILE A 63 -18.51 12.41 -1.17
C ILE A 63 -17.14 11.81 -0.91
N LEU A 64 -16.21 12.57 -0.28
CA LEU A 64 -14.93 12.01 0.17
C LEU A 64 -15.15 10.88 1.19
N PHE A 65 -16.05 11.10 2.15
CA PHE A 65 -16.37 10.11 3.18
C PHE A 65 -16.88 8.80 2.58
N GLY A 66 -17.75 8.88 1.56
CA GLY A 66 -18.23 7.70 0.82
C GLY A 66 -17.12 7.01 0.02
N ALA A 67 -16.22 7.77 -0.61
CA ALA A 67 -15.09 7.23 -1.35
C ALA A 67 -14.09 6.50 -0.43
N ASP A 68 -13.80 7.06 0.74
CA ASP A 68 -12.93 6.45 1.75
C ASP A 68 -13.53 5.18 2.33
N ALA A 69 -14.86 5.16 2.57
CA ALA A 69 -15.55 3.94 2.98
C ALA A 69 -15.42 2.84 1.93
N ALA A 70 -15.63 3.16 0.66
CA ALA A 70 -15.47 2.20 -0.44
C ALA A 70 -14.02 1.70 -0.56
N PHE A 71 -13.04 2.60 -0.40
CA PHE A 71 -11.62 2.27 -0.41
C PHE A 71 -11.25 1.32 0.74
N SER A 72 -11.69 1.63 1.96
CA SER A 72 -11.43 0.84 3.16
C SER A 72 -12.06 -0.55 3.07
N ILE A 73 -13.28 -0.67 2.52
CA ILE A 73 -13.91 -1.97 2.21
C ILE A 73 -13.08 -2.75 1.19
N GLY A 74 -12.60 -2.08 0.13
CA GLY A 74 -11.73 -2.70 -0.87
C GLY A 74 -10.44 -3.26 -0.27
N LEU A 75 -9.78 -2.48 0.59
CA LEU A 75 -8.60 -2.93 1.33
C LEU A 75 -8.92 -4.07 2.29
N LEU A 76 -10.05 -4.02 3.00
CA LEU A 76 -10.48 -5.07 3.92
C LEU A 76 -10.66 -6.42 3.21
N ILE A 77 -11.33 -6.44 2.05
CA ILE A 77 -11.53 -7.66 1.27
C ILE A 77 -10.17 -8.27 0.87
N ILE A 78 -9.23 -7.42 0.45
CA ILE A 78 -7.86 -7.86 0.10
C ILE A 78 -7.11 -8.35 1.33
N ALA A 79 -7.21 -7.65 2.47
CA ALA A 79 -6.57 -8.02 3.73
C ALA A 79 -7.02 -9.41 4.19
N ILE A 80 -8.34 -9.67 4.18
CA ILE A 80 -8.91 -10.97 4.53
C ILE A 80 -8.46 -12.06 3.55
N ARG A 81 -8.48 -11.76 2.23
CA ARG A 81 -8.18 -12.76 1.20
C ARG A 81 -6.71 -13.20 1.19
N TYR A 82 -5.79 -12.28 1.46
CA TYR A 82 -4.35 -12.50 1.33
C TYR A 82 -3.61 -12.53 2.66
N ALA A 83 -4.30 -12.31 3.80
CA ALA A 83 -3.73 -12.28 5.15
C ALA A 83 -2.44 -11.43 5.24
N SER A 84 -2.44 -10.30 4.55
CA SER A 84 -1.28 -9.43 4.45
C SER A 84 -1.25 -8.41 5.59
N VAL A 85 -0.21 -8.48 6.43
CA VAL A 85 0.01 -7.54 7.53
C VAL A 85 0.13 -6.10 7.02
N TRP A 86 0.75 -5.88 5.86
CA TRP A 86 0.92 -4.54 5.33
C TRP A 86 -0.38 -3.94 4.78
N VAL A 87 -1.27 -4.76 4.22
CA VAL A 87 -2.62 -4.31 3.81
C VAL A 87 -3.46 -3.96 5.04
N GLY A 88 -3.35 -4.73 6.12
CA GLY A 88 -4.00 -4.41 7.39
C GLY A 88 -3.53 -3.08 7.98
N MET A 89 -2.22 -2.80 7.94
CA MET A 89 -1.68 -1.50 8.39
C MET A 89 -2.18 -0.33 7.53
N ALA A 90 -2.24 -0.49 6.20
CA ALA A 90 -2.81 0.52 5.32
C ALA A 90 -4.28 0.79 5.66
N MET A 91 -5.05 -0.26 5.96
CA MET A 91 -6.45 -0.14 6.36
C MET A 91 -6.64 0.59 7.70
N LEU A 92 -5.75 0.40 8.68
CA LEU A 92 -5.81 1.13 9.96
C LEU A 92 -5.50 2.63 9.79
N LEU A 93 -4.59 2.98 8.89
CA LEU A 93 -4.34 4.38 8.54
C LEU A 93 -5.54 4.99 7.81
N GLU A 94 -6.19 4.21 6.95
CA GLU A 94 -7.38 4.66 6.26
C GLU A 94 -8.58 4.87 7.18
N SER A 95 -8.73 4.04 8.22
CA SER A 95 -9.79 4.26 9.21
C SER A 95 -9.58 5.54 10.02
N MET A 96 -8.33 5.98 10.22
CA MET A 96 -8.04 7.29 10.82
C MET A 96 -8.44 8.44 9.88
N LEU A 97 -8.24 8.28 8.57
CA LEU A 97 -8.66 9.26 7.56
C LEU A 97 -10.20 9.37 7.51
N PHE A 98 -10.86 8.22 7.53
CA PHE A 98 -12.31 8.12 7.61
C PHE A 98 -12.87 8.80 8.87
N ALA A 99 -12.27 8.54 10.04
CA ALA A 99 -12.65 9.20 11.29
C ALA A 99 -12.45 10.73 11.21
N LEU A 100 -11.35 11.18 10.60
CA LEU A 100 -11.07 12.60 10.39
C LEU A 100 -12.13 13.27 9.50
N HIS A 101 -12.54 12.63 8.40
CA HIS A 101 -13.63 13.11 7.56
C HIS A 101 -14.99 13.11 8.28
N GLY A 102 -15.21 12.15 9.18
CA GLY A 102 -16.42 12.08 10.01
C GLY A 102 -16.52 13.27 10.99
N ILE A 103 -15.42 13.59 11.68
CA ILE A 103 -15.36 14.77 12.58
C ILE A 103 -15.64 16.05 11.77
N GLN A 104 -15.08 16.14 10.57
CA GLN A 104 -15.28 17.29 9.69
C GLN A 104 -16.70 17.40 9.12
N LEU A 105 -17.45 16.30 9.09
CA LEU A 105 -18.86 16.27 8.70
C LEU A 105 -19.78 16.83 9.80
N ASP A 106 -19.43 16.54 11.05
CA ASP A 106 -20.16 16.96 12.26
C ASP A 106 -19.96 18.46 12.53
N ASP A 107 -18.75 18.97 12.31
CA ASP A 107 -18.35 20.37 12.53
C ASP A 107 -18.82 21.36 11.42
N ALA A 108 -19.87 21.02 10.66
CA ALA A 108 -20.33 21.80 9.51
C ALA A 108 -20.70 23.26 9.84
N ASP A 109 -21.01 23.57 11.10
CA ASP A 109 -21.46 24.87 11.59
C ASP A 109 -20.38 25.73 12.29
N ALA A 110 -19.16 25.19 12.51
CA ALA A 110 -18.08 25.88 13.24
C ALA A 110 -17.11 26.65 12.31
N PRO A 111 -16.44 27.74 12.78
CA PRO A 111 -15.51 28.50 11.95
C PRO A 111 -14.30 27.66 11.51
N ARG A 112 -14.34 27.22 10.23
CA ARG A 112 -13.45 26.25 9.58
C ARG A 112 -11.95 26.53 9.70
N TRP A 113 -11.54 27.76 9.99
CA TRP A 113 -10.17 28.25 9.89
C TRP A 113 -9.17 27.62 10.88
N ARG A 114 -9.58 27.29 12.12
CA ARG A 114 -8.68 26.69 13.13
C ARG A 114 -8.46 25.20 12.93
N GLY A 115 -9.45 24.48 12.41
CA GLY A 115 -9.37 23.04 12.11
C GLY A 115 -8.77 22.73 10.74
N MET A 116 -8.91 23.64 9.75
CA MET A 116 -8.54 23.37 8.36
C MET A 116 -7.05 23.09 8.15
N VAL A 117 -6.14 23.75 8.88
CA VAL A 117 -4.70 23.51 8.76
C VAL A 117 -4.33 22.12 9.29
N VAL A 118 -4.87 21.74 10.44
CA VAL A 118 -4.64 20.41 11.05
C VAL A 118 -5.25 19.32 10.19
N TYR A 119 -6.46 19.53 9.67
CA TYR A 119 -7.10 18.64 8.72
C TYR A 119 -6.27 18.43 7.45
N LEU A 120 -5.82 19.52 6.80
CA LEU A 120 -4.96 19.42 5.61
C LEU A 120 -3.65 18.69 5.92
N LEU A 121 -3.05 18.97 7.09
CA LEU A 121 -1.81 18.32 7.51
C LEU A 121 -2.02 16.80 7.69
N LEU A 122 -3.04 16.41 8.46
CA LEU A 122 -3.35 15.00 8.74
C LEU A 122 -3.74 14.24 7.47
N ASN A 123 -4.55 14.84 6.60
CA ASN A 123 -4.95 14.23 5.34
C ASN A 123 -3.74 13.92 4.45
N ASN A 124 -2.83 14.87 4.31
CA ASN A 124 -1.60 14.68 3.55
C ASN A 124 -0.66 13.66 4.23
N MET A 125 -0.49 13.75 5.55
CA MET A 125 0.39 12.85 6.31
C MET A 125 -0.06 11.40 6.21
N ILE A 126 -1.36 11.13 6.36
CA ILE A 126 -1.93 9.79 6.22
C ILE A 126 -1.80 9.31 4.77
N SER A 127 -2.10 10.16 3.78
CA SER A 127 -1.94 9.82 2.36
C SER A 127 -0.50 9.39 2.02
N TYR A 128 0.50 10.14 2.51
CA TYR A 128 1.91 9.76 2.34
C TYR A 128 2.28 8.49 3.10
N SER A 129 1.70 8.28 4.28
CA SER A 129 1.94 7.07 5.08
C SER A 129 1.40 5.81 4.38
N VAL A 130 0.22 5.89 3.75
CA VAL A 130 -0.34 4.80 2.94
C VAL A 130 0.59 4.48 1.77
N LEU A 131 1.09 5.49 1.05
CA LEU A 131 2.07 5.28 -0.03
C LEU A 131 3.35 4.59 0.44
N LEU A 132 3.89 5.00 1.60
CA LEU A 132 5.07 4.37 2.19
C LEU A 132 4.82 2.92 2.59
N ILE A 133 3.63 2.59 3.12
CA ILE A 133 3.27 1.21 3.46
C ILE A 133 3.15 0.35 2.20
N PHE A 134 2.58 0.87 1.12
CA PHE A 134 2.52 0.15 -0.15
C PHE A 134 3.91 -0.09 -0.76
N ALA A 135 4.79 0.91 -0.71
CA ALA A 135 6.19 0.77 -1.12
C ALA A 135 6.94 -0.26 -0.24
N GLY A 136 6.71 -0.21 1.07
CA GLY A 136 7.27 -1.13 2.06
C GLY A 136 6.80 -2.57 1.87
N GLY A 137 5.49 -2.78 1.65
CA GLY A 137 4.90 -4.08 1.38
C GLY A 137 5.50 -4.75 0.14
N THR A 138 5.61 -3.98 -0.95
CA THR A 138 6.26 -4.45 -2.19
C THR A 138 7.73 -4.81 -1.96
N THR A 139 8.46 -3.99 -1.19
CA THR A 139 9.87 -4.24 -0.88
C THR A 139 10.04 -5.48 -0.01
N ALA A 140 9.20 -5.68 1.01
CA ALA A 140 9.23 -6.84 1.88
C ALA A 140 8.97 -8.16 1.10
N ASN A 141 8.06 -8.13 0.13
CA ASN A 141 7.81 -9.29 -0.73
C ASN A 141 9.02 -9.62 -1.63
N ILE A 142 9.70 -8.61 -2.19
CA ILE A 142 10.92 -8.80 -2.97
C ILE A 142 12.03 -9.41 -2.09
N LEU A 143 12.20 -8.92 -0.86
CA LEU A 143 13.17 -9.47 0.07
C LEU A 143 12.85 -10.91 0.46
N LYS A 144 11.58 -11.24 0.68
CA LYS A 144 11.11 -12.61 0.94
C LYS A 144 11.41 -13.54 -0.24
N LEU A 145 11.14 -13.11 -1.47
CA LEU A 145 11.44 -13.88 -2.68
C LEU A 145 12.95 -14.08 -2.90
N ARG A 146 13.77 -13.08 -2.54
CA ARG A 146 15.24 -13.18 -2.57
C ARG A 146 15.77 -14.16 -1.51
N ALA A 147 15.20 -14.15 -0.31
CA ALA A 147 15.58 -15.08 0.76
C ALA A 147 15.29 -16.54 0.38
N LEU A 148 14.15 -16.81 -0.28
CA LEU A 148 13.77 -18.14 -0.74
C LEU A 148 14.60 -18.64 -1.95
N ARG A 149 15.17 -17.72 -2.75
CA ARG A 149 16.06 -18.06 -3.87
C ARG A 149 17.51 -18.31 -3.45
N LYS A 150 17.88 -18.05 -2.20
CA LYS A 150 19.26 -18.30 -1.74
C LYS A 150 19.50 -19.81 -1.80
N PRO A 151 20.42 -20.30 -2.64
CA PRO A 151 20.64 -21.74 -2.78
C PRO A 151 21.00 -22.31 -1.40
N ARG A 152 20.35 -23.41 -1.03
CA ARG A 152 20.68 -24.16 0.18
C ARG A 152 22.18 -24.47 0.09
N PRO A 153 23.02 -24.11 1.09
CA PRO A 153 24.43 -24.49 1.06
C PRO A 153 24.47 -25.99 0.83
N ALA A 154 25.26 -26.41 -0.18
CA ALA A 154 25.29 -27.77 -0.67
C ALA A 154 25.33 -28.73 0.51
N GLU A 155 24.31 -29.57 0.59
CA GLU A 155 24.23 -30.63 1.59
C GLU A 155 25.55 -31.42 1.47
N PRO A 156 26.34 -31.54 2.56
CA PRO A 156 27.60 -32.27 2.48
C PRO A 156 27.26 -33.66 1.97
N THR A 157 27.71 -33.95 0.75
CA THR A 157 27.41 -35.19 0.05
C THR A 157 27.67 -36.34 1.01
N ALA A 158 26.61 -37.06 1.37
CA ALA A 158 26.63 -38.30 2.15
C ALA A 158 27.33 -39.46 1.38
N GLY A 159 28.29 -39.13 0.51
CA GLY A 159 29.16 -40.04 -0.21
C GLY A 159 30.55 -40.21 0.43
N GLY A 160 30.88 -39.45 1.49
CA GLY A 160 32.16 -39.58 2.21
C GLY A 160 32.20 -40.61 3.34
N LEU A 161 31.09 -41.30 3.62
CA LEU A 161 30.97 -42.28 4.72
C LEU A 161 30.66 -43.71 4.25
N ARG A 162 30.90 -44.04 2.97
CA ARG A 162 31.14 -45.45 2.62
C ARG A 162 32.55 -45.80 3.07
N ALA A 163 32.68 -46.10 4.37
CA ALA A 163 33.76 -46.92 4.86
C ALA A 163 33.73 -48.21 4.01
N GLU A 164 34.79 -48.43 3.21
CA GLU A 164 35.02 -49.75 2.63
C GLU A 164 34.95 -50.77 3.77
N PRO A 165 34.13 -51.83 3.67
CA PRO A 165 34.16 -52.88 4.66
C PRO A 165 35.57 -53.48 4.66
N PRO A 166 36.19 -53.71 5.84
CA PRO A 166 37.52 -54.28 5.92
C PRO A 166 37.54 -55.63 5.18
N PRO A 167 38.62 -55.94 4.44
CA PRO A 167 38.72 -57.18 3.70
C PRO A 167 38.56 -58.34 4.68
N LEU A 168 37.55 -59.18 4.42
CA LEU A 168 37.31 -60.40 5.17
C LEU A 168 38.58 -61.22 5.14
N ALA A 169 39.24 -61.34 6.29
CA ALA A 169 40.38 -62.21 6.49
C ALA A 169 39.93 -63.64 6.14
N SER A 170 40.41 -64.13 4.99
CA SER A 170 40.28 -65.50 4.57
C SER A 170 41.00 -66.40 5.56
N SER A 171 40.21 -67.17 6.31
CA SER A 171 40.45 -68.56 6.70
C SER A 171 41.91 -69.06 6.64
N LEU A 172 42.51 -69.27 7.81
CA LEU A 172 43.35 -70.44 8.15
C LEU A 172 43.21 -70.72 9.65
#